data_AF-A0A9P8UE75-F1
#
_entry.id   AF-A0A9P8UE75-F1
#
_cell.length_a   1.000
_cell.length_b   1.000
_cell.length_c   1.000
_cell.angle_alpha   90.00
_cell.angle_beta   90.00
_cell.angle_gamma   90.00
#
_symmetry.space_group_name_H-M   'P 1'
#
loop_
_entity.id
_entity.type
_entity.pdbx_description
1 polymer ?
#
loop_
_entity_poly.entity_id
_entity_poly.type
_entity_poly.pdbx_seq_one_letter_code
_entity_poly.pdbx_strand_id
1 'polypeptide(L)'
;MSGNEFVEVKESGINGAGRGLFATENFEPGDVVLAIGRPQVAELDMDRLKDTCAWCFQRGATDPTERAYSASMGLPTGFIEVKTCTGCHKVSYCSKKCQARAWKAEHKYECKVLAPSDRPDLPDVVRAVIKLLGRLKAEGNKDERMKDILSFRPFAPGGKGLEDFSRQNKKLFDDFSMLAFAAWKYTGEPKIEGVDSHTVAKAFLFNVRIRSPGGFV
;
A
#
# COMPACT_ATOMS: atom_id res chain seq x y z
N MET A 1 -21.41 0.02 11.35
CA MET A 1 -21.18 1.37 11.91
C MET A 1 -20.02 1.97 11.14
N SER A 2 -20.25 3.05 10.41
CA SER A 2 -19.17 3.81 9.79
C SER A 2 -18.32 4.38 10.91
N GLY A 3 -17.10 3.87 11.11
CA GLY A 3 -16.22 4.25 12.22
C GLY A 3 -15.66 5.68 12.17
N ASN A 4 -16.41 6.62 11.58
CA ASN A 4 -16.00 7.99 11.28
C ASN A 4 -17.00 9.02 11.81
N GLU A 5 -17.93 8.65 12.71
CA GLU A 5 -18.98 9.56 13.20
C GLU A 5 -18.47 10.59 14.22
N PHE A 6 -17.33 10.30 14.86
CA PHE A 6 -16.75 11.09 15.97
C PHE A 6 -15.56 11.95 15.54
N VAL A 7 -15.30 12.01 14.23
CA VAL A 7 -14.21 12.78 13.65
C VAL A 7 -14.65 13.45 12.36
N GLU A 8 -14.08 14.60 12.07
CA GLU A 8 -14.31 15.35 10.85
C GLU A 8 -13.00 15.82 10.20
N VAL A 9 -13.02 15.97 8.89
CA VAL A 9 -11.88 16.51 8.13
C VAL A 9 -12.11 17.99 7.88
N LYS A 10 -11.19 18.83 8.36
CA LYS A 10 -11.23 20.29 8.21
C LYS A 10 -9.85 20.83 7.82
N GLU A 11 -9.81 22.07 7.33
CA GLU A 11 -8.53 22.77 7.11
C GLU A 11 -7.85 23.01 8.47
N SER A 12 -6.55 22.71 8.55
CA SER A 12 -5.78 22.88 9.78
C SER A 12 -5.42 24.34 10.00
N GLY A 13 -5.51 24.79 11.26
CA GLY A 13 -4.97 26.09 11.67
C GLY A 13 -3.43 26.13 11.69
N ILE A 14 -2.76 24.97 11.56
CA ILE A 14 -1.31 24.88 11.51
C ILE A 14 -0.84 25.23 10.09
N ASN A 15 -0.05 26.31 9.97
CA ASN A 15 0.46 26.77 8.69
C ASN A 15 1.21 25.65 7.96
N GLY A 16 0.81 25.37 6.72
CA GLY A 16 1.43 24.38 5.85
C GLY A 16 0.94 22.93 6.05
N ALA A 17 0.16 22.64 7.09
CA ALA A 17 -0.32 21.29 7.39
C ALA A 17 -1.44 20.80 6.45
N GLY A 18 -2.15 21.71 5.77
CA GLY A 18 -3.29 21.35 4.91
C GLY A 18 -4.49 20.89 5.73
N ARG A 19 -5.15 19.79 5.33
CA ARG A 19 -6.29 19.23 6.05
C ARG A 19 -5.84 18.41 7.27
N GLY A 20 -6.61 18.47 8.35
CA GLY A 20 -6.45 17.67 9.56
C GLY A 20 -7.68 16.83 9.87
N LEU A 21 -7.52 15.87 10.79
CA LEU A 21 -8.61 15.11 11.39
C LEU A 21 -8.90 15.69 12.79
N PHE A 22 -10.13 16.11 13.02
CA PHE A 22 -10.57 16.78 14.24
C PHE A 22 -11.60 15.94 14.96
N ALA A 23 -11.51 15.85 16.28
CA ALA A 23 -12.52 15.21 17.10
C ALA A 23 -13.80 16.07 17.14
N THR A 24 -14.97 15.44 16.99
CA THR A 24 -16.27 16.10 17.16
C THR A 24 -16.84 15.90 18.56
N GLU A 25 -16.17 15.10 19.39
CA GLU A 25 -16.49 14.83 20.79
C GLU A 25 -15.21 14.66 21.64
N ASN A 26 -15.38 14.45 22.94
CA ASN A 26 -14.26 14.14 23.84
C ASN A 26 -13.98 12.63 23.82
N PHE A 27 -12.69 12.27 23.82
CA PHE A 27 -12.23 10.88 23.93
C PHE A 27 -11.47 10.69 25.24
N GLU A 28 -11.69 9.55 25.88
CA GLU A 28 -10.92 9.08 27.02
C GLU A 28 -9.78 8.14 26.56
N PRO A 29 -8.71 7.96 27.38
CA PRO A 29 -7.65 7.00 27.07
C PRO A 29 -8.20 5.59 26.83
N GLY A 30 -8.00 5.08 25.61
CA GLY A 30 -8.47 3.76 25.18
C GLY A 30 -9.62 3.81 24.18
N ASP A 31 -10.24 4.97 23.95
CA ASP A 31 -11.32 5.10 22.97
C ASP A 31 -10.85 4.90 21.53
N VAL A 32 -11.72 4.30 20.72
CA VAL A 32 -11.50 4.12 19.29
C VAL A 32 -11.91 5.40 18.56
N VAL A 33 -10.95 6.26 18.27
CA VAL A 33 -11.16 7.53 17.54
C VAL A 33 -11.56 7.30 16.08
N LEU A 34 -10.93 6.35 15.40
CA LEU A 34 -11.18 6.02 13.99
C LEU A 34 -10.81 4.56 13.73
N ALA A 35 -11.68 3.82 13.04
CA ALA A 35 -11.40 2.47 12.59
C ALA A 35 -11.62 2.32 11.08
N ILE A 36 -10.55 2.02 10.36
CA ILE A 36 -10.60 1.75 8.92
C ILE A 36 -10.58 0.24 8.69
N GLY A 37 -11.62 -0.31 8.09
CA GLY A 37 -11.75 -1.76 7.92
C GLY A 37 -10.66 -2.41 7.05
N ARG A 38 -10.19 -1.71 5.99
CA ARG A 38 -9.03 -2.11 5.21
C ARG A 38 -8.42 -0.88 4.52
N PRO A 39 -7.09 -0.70 4.55
CA PRO A 39 -6.45 0.37 3.79
C PRO A 39 -6.67 0.19 2.29
N GLN A 40 -6.58 1.29 1.54
CA GLN A 40 -6.70 1.26 0.08
C GLN A 40 -5.63 0.36 -0.54
N VAL A 41 -4.40 0.41 -0.01
CA VAL A 41 -3.31 -0.48 -0.40
C VAL A 41 -2.47 -0.76 0.83
N ALA A 42 -1.96 -1.99 0.93
CA ALA A 42 -1.00 -2.38 1.96
C ALA A 42 -0.05 -3.42 1.37
N GLU A 43 1.22 -3.32 1.72
CA GLU A 43 2.27 -4.20 1.23
C GLU A 43 3.14 -4.70 2.37
N LEU A 44 3.58 -5.94 2.23
CA LEU A 44 4.66 -6.48 3.06
C LEU A 44 6.00 -5.95 2.56
N ASP A 45 6.95 -5.74 3.46
CA ASP A 45 8.35 -5.60 3.07
C ASP A 45 8.84 -6.85 2.33
N MET A 46 9.84 -6.69 1.46
CA MET A 46 10.35 -7.80 0.63
C MET A 46 10.81 -9.00 1.48
N ASP A 47 11.45 -8.74 2.61
CA ASP A 47 11.97 -9.77 3.52
C ASP A 47 10.85 -10.58 4.21
N ARG A 48 9.60 -10.10 4.14
CA ARG A 48 8.44 -10.67 4.83
C ARG A 48 7.52 -11.47 3.89
N LEU A 49 7.79 -11.48 2.58
CA LEU A 49 6.90 -12.08 1.58
C LEU A 49 6.72 -13.60 1.72
N LYS A 50 7.72 -14.28 2.28
CA LYS A 50 7.75 -15.75 2.41
C LYS A 50 7.20 -16.27 3.73
N ASP A 51 7.19 -15.46 4.77
CA ASP A 51 6.82 -15.89 6.13
C ASP A 51 5.61 -15.14 6.70
N THR A 52 5.05 -14.19 5.95
CA THR A 52 3.90 -13.38 6.38
C THR A 52 2.77 -13.49 5.37
N CYS A 53 1.55 -13.62 5.89
CA CYS A 53 0.35 -13.67 5.06
C CYS A 53 0.11 -12.31 4.38
N ALA A 54 0.18 -12.27 3.05
CA ALA A 54 -0.01 -11.04 2.27
C ALA A 54 -1.44 -10.46 2.32
N TRP A 55 -2.39 -11.16 2.94
CA TRP A 55 -3.76 -10.64 3.13
C TRP A 55 -4.01 -10.04 4.52
N CYS A 56 -3.64 -10.77 5.57
CA CYS A 56 -3.95 -10.44 6.96
C CYS A 56 -2.73 -10.04 7.79
N PHE A 57 -1.53 -10.04 7.20
CA PHE A 57 -0.28 -9.60 7.83
C PHE A 57 0.15 -10.45 9.04
N GLN A 58 -0.52 -11.58 9.28
CA GLN A 58 -0.07 -12.54 10.28
C GLN A 58 1.20 -13.26 9.81
N ARG A 59 2.23 -13.22 10.66
CA ARG A 59 3.48 -13.94 10.48
C ARG A 59 3.35 -15.38 10.95
N GLY A 60 3.94 -16.30 10.19
CA GLY A 60 4.24 -17.66 10.62
C GLY A 60 5.75 -17.86 10.67
N ALA A 61 6.29 -18.36 11.79
CA ALA A 61 7.70 -18.74 11.86
C ALA A 61 7.97 -19.85 10.84
N THR A 62 8.95 -19.63 9.95
CA THR A 62 9.37 -20.62 8.96
C THR A 62 10.50 -21.52 9.47
N ASP A 63 11.34 -20.99 10.35
CA ASP A 63 12.40 -21.75 11.01
C ASP A 63 11.81 -22.68 12.10
N PRO A 64 12.15 -23.98 12.13
CA PRO A 64 11.63 -24.92 13.13
C PRO A 64 11.96 -24.53 14.58
N THR A 65 13.14 -23.95 14.82
CA THR A 65 13.59 -23.57 16.17
C THR A 65 12.81 -22.34 16.65
N GLU A 66 12.70 -21.31 15.81
CA GLU A 66 11.87 -20.12 16.08
C GLU A 66 10.41 -20.53 16.34
N ARG A 67 9.90 -21.48 15.55
CA ARG A 67 8.53 -21.98 15.69
C ARG A 67 8.32 -22.66 17.04
N ALA A 68 9.20 -23.60 17.42
CA ALA A 68 9.11 -24.31 18.69
C ALA A 68 9.19 -23.33 19.88
N TYR A 69 10.11 -22.37 19.82
CA TYR A 69 10.26 -21.33 20.85
C TYR A 69 9.05 -20.40 20.93
N SER A 70 8.52 -19.95 19.80
CA SER A 70 7.31 -19.11 19.76
C SER A 70 6.10 -19.88 20.32
N ALA A 71 5.98 -21.17 20.01
CA ALA A 71 4.91 -22.02 20.49
C ALA A 71 5.00 -22.26 22.00
N SER A 72 6.20 -22.47 22.57
CA SER A 72 6.36 -22.66 24.02
C SER A 72 5.98 -21.42 24.83
N MET A 73 6.07 -20.22 24.22
CA MET A 73 5.62 -18.97 24.80
C MET A 73 4.15 -18.61 24.49
N GLY A 74 3.42 -19.48 23.76
CA GLY A 74 2.04 -19.21 23.36
C GLY A 74 1.87 -18.09 22.33
N LEU A 75 2.94 -17.73 21.60
CA LEU A 75 2.87 -16.68 20.58
C LEU A 75 2.23 -17.21 19.29
N PRO A 76 1.29 -16.47 18.64
CA PRO A 76 0.63 -16.91 17.42
C PRO A 76 1.58 -17.34 16.29
N THR A 77 2.74 -16.70 16.19
CA THR A 77 3.78 -16.98 15.19
C THR A 77 4.26 -18.43 15.19
N GLY A 78 4.20 -19.13 16.34
CA GLY A 78 4.56 -20.54 16.46
C GLY A 78 3.53 -21.51 15.88
N PHE A 79 2.30 -21.05 15.64
CA PHE A 79 1.15 -21.89 15.25
C PHE A 79 0.63 -21.57 13.84
N ILE A 80 1.14 -20.52 13.21
CA ILE A 80 0.70 -20.08 11.88
C ILE A 80 1.62 -20.69 10.83
N GLU A 81 1.04 -21.51 9.95
CA GLU A 81 1.69 -21.96 8.73
C GLU A 81 1.30 -21.03 7.57
N VAL A 82 2.26 -20.67 6.72
CA VAL A 82 2.00 -19.92 5.49
C VAL A 82 2.40 -20.73 4.27
N LYS A 83 1.62 -20.60 3.19
CA LYS A 83 1.86 -21.30 1.91
C LYS A 83 1.99 -20.28 0.80
N THR A 84 3.02 -20.46 -0.02
CA THR A 84 3.31 -19.57 -1.13
C THR A 84 2.26 -19.72 -2.23
N CYS A 85 1.90 -18.61 -2.88
CA CYS A 85 1.06 -18.59 -4.06
C CYS A 85 1.66 -19.47 -5.15
N THR A 86 0.91 -20.43 -5.66
CA THR A 86 1.36 -21.33 -6.73
C THR A 86 1.41 -20.67 -8.11
N GLY A 87 0.86 -19.46 -8.26
CA GLY A 87 0.89 -18.72 -9.52
C GLY A 87 2.15 -17.88 -9.69
N CYS A 88 2.60 -17.20 -8.62
CA CYS A 88 3.77 -16.32 -8.70
C CYS A 88 4.98 -16.79 -7.88
N HIS A 89 4.79 -17.69 -6.92
CA HIS A 89 5.83 -18.13 -5.99
C HIS A 89 6.52 -17.03 -5.17
N LYS A 90 5.98 -15.81 -5.13
CA LYS A 90 6.56 -14.66 -4.42
C LYS A 90 5.91 -14.36 -3.07
N VAL A 91 4.57 -14.36 -2.99
CA VAL A 91 3.82 -14.02 -1.77
C VAL A 91 3.22 -15.25 -1.11
N SER A 92 2.98 -15.18 0.21
CA SER A 92 2.44 -16.31 0.98
C SER A 92 1.13 -15.98 1.70
N TYR A 93 0.34 -17.01 2.03
CA TYR A 93 -0.95 -16.90 2.69
C TYR A 93 -1.11 -17.94 3.80
N CYS A 94 -1.69 -17.56 4.94
CA CYS A 94 -1.96 -18.49 6.04
C CYS A 94 -3.16 -19.42 5.80
N SER A 95 -3.99 -19.14 4.79
CA SER A 95 -5.17 -19.95 4.47
C SER A 95 -5.67 -19.71 3.05
N LYS A 96 -6.38 -20.71 2.50
CA LYS A 96 -7.12 -20.57 1.23
C LYS A 96 -8.11 -19.40 1.26
N LYS A 97 -8.71 -19.13 2.42
CA LYS A 97 -9.63 -17.98 2.63
C LYS A 97 -8.91 -16.65 2.44
N CYS A 98 -7.71 -16.49 3.01
CA CYS A 98 -6.89 -15.31 2.82
C CYS A 98 -6.44 -15.15 1.36
N GLN A 99 -5.99 -16.24 0.74
CA GLN A 99 -5.59 -16.23 -0.67
C GLN A 99 -6.76 -15.82 -1.59
N ALA A 100 -7.96 -16.37 -1.40
CA ALA A 100 -9.13 -16.04 -2.20
C ALA A 100 -9.57 -14.58 -2.04
N ARG A 101 -9.52 -14.05 -0.81
CA ARG A 101 -9.81 -12.64 -0.53
C ARG A 101 -8.79 -11.71 -1.18
N ALA A 102 -7.50 -12.03 -1.05
CA ALA A 102 -6.43 -11.30 -1.72
C ALA A 102 -6.58 -11.31 -3.23
N TRP A 103 -6.89 -12.47 -3.82
CA TRP A 103 -7.14 -12.60 -5.25
C TRP A 103 -8.26 -11.69 -5.73
N LYS A 104 -9.42 -11.72 -5.06
CA LYS A 104 -10.59 -10.92 -5.44
C LYS A 104 -10.27 -9.43 -5.42
N ALA A 105 -9.58 -8.96 -4.37
CA ALA A 105 -9.32 -7.56 -4.12
C ALA A 105 -8.15 -6.99 -4.92
N GLU A 106 -6.99 -7.65 -4.94
CA GLU A 106 -5.75 -6.99 -5.34
C GLU A 106 -4.69 -7.90 -6.00
N HIS A 107 -4.53 -9.16 -5.54
CA HIS A 107 -3.42 -10.01 -5.98
C HIS A 107 -3.51 -10.43 -7.47
N LYS A 108 -4.72 -10.53 -8.02
CA LYS A 108 -4.93 -10.87 -9.44
C LYS A 108 -4.25 -9.88 -10.41
N TYR A 109 -4.02 -8.65 -9.97
CA TYR A 109 -3.39 -7.60 -10.76
C TYR A 109 -1.86 -7.65 -10.76
N GLU A 110 -1.25 -8.21 -9.71
CA GLU A 110 0.21 -8.32 -9.57
C GLU A 110 0.74 -9.74 -9.81
N CYS A 111 -0.09 -10.79 -9.69
CA CYS A 111 0.38 -12.17 -9.69
C CYS A 111 1.17 -12.51 -10.96
N LYS A 112 0.67 -12.13 -12.14
CA LYS A 112 1.38 -12.35 -13.41
C LYS A 112 2.65 -11.51 -13.53
N VAL A 113 2.65 -10.33 -12.91
CA VAL A 113 3.82 -9.45 -12.86
C VAL A 113 4.92 -10.07 -11.99
N LEU A 114 4.56 -10.74 -10.91
CA LEU A 114 5.52 -11.34 -9.98
C LEU A 114 6.01 -12.74 -10.40
N ALA A 115 5.31 -13.40 -11.31
CA ALA A 115 5.55 -14.79 -11.67
C ALA A 115 6.89 -15.13 -12.36
N PRO A 116 7.48 -14.27 -13.22
CA PRO A 116 8.76 -14.60 -13.86
C PRO A 116 9.87 -14.84 -12.83
N SER A 117 10.54 -16.00 -12.92
CA SER A 117 11.56 -16.43 -11.95
C SER A 117 12.84 -15.62 -12.02
N ASP A 118 13.15 -15.07 -13.20
CA ASP A 118 14.26 -14.16 -13.46
C ASP A 118 14.00 -12.73 -12.97
N ARG A 119 12.76 -12.42 -12.56
CA ARG A 119 12.43 -11.11 -12.01
C ARG A 119 12.88 -11.02 -10.56
N PRO A 120 13.70 -10.00 -10.21
CA PRO A 120 14.03 -9.71 -8.83
C PRO A 120 12.77 -9.37 -8.04
N ASP A 121 12.82 -9.55 -6.73
CA ASP A 121 11.71 -9.12 -5.89
C ASP A 121 11.51 -7.62 -6.03
N LEU A 122 10.26 -7.23 -6.30
CA LEU A 122 9.93 -5.83 -6.55
C LEU A 122 9.74 -5.10 -5.21
N PRO A 123 10.24 -3.84 -5.11
CA PRO A 123 9.97 -3.01 -3.94
C PRO A 123 8.47 -2.95 -3.62
N ASP A 124 8.16 -2.88 -2.33
CA ASP A 124 6.83 -2.71 -1.78
C ASP A 124 6.02 -1.63 -2.51
N VAL A 125 6.58 -0.43 -2.68
CA VAL A 125 5.92 0.69 -3.36
C VAL A 125 5.58 0.35 -4.82
N VAL A 126 6.45 -0.38 -5.53
CA VAL A 126 6.19 -0.76 -6.92
C VAL A 126 5.02 -1.73 -7.00
N ARG A 127 4.96 -2.70 -6.08
CA ARG A 127 3.84 -3.65 -5.96
C ARG A 127 2.54 -2.95 -5.59
N ALA A 128 2.58 -2.00 -4.66
CA ALA A 128 1.44 -1.16 -4.31
C ALA A 128 0.87 -0.43 -5.53
N VAL A 129 1.74 0.21 -6.33
CA VAL A 129 1.33 0.94 -7.55
C VAL A 129 0.80 -0.01 -8.62
N ILE A 130 1.39 -1.20 -8.79
CA ILE A 130 0.87 -2.25 -9.69
C ILE A 130 -0.57 -2.63 -9.32
N LYS A 131 -0.85 -2.86 -8.02
CA LYS A 131 -2.20 -3.17 -7.53
C LYS A 131 -3.18 -2.02 -7.77
N LEU A 132 -2.76 -0.78 -7.51
CA LEU A 132 -3.58 0.43 -7.71
C LEU A 132 -3.92 0.64 -9.19
N LEU A 133 -2.93 0.58 -10.08
CA LEU A 133 -3.14 0.71 -11.53
C LEU A 133 -4.00 -0.43 -12.09
N GLY A 134 -3.78 -1.66 -11.64
CA GLY A 134 -4.57 -2.81 -12.07
C GLY A 134 -6.04 -2.70 -11.67
N ARG A 135 -6.33 -2.24 -10.44
CA ARG A 135 -7.69 -1.93 -10.00
C ARG A 135 -8.30 -0.79 -10.81
N LEU A 136 -7.58 0.32 -10.96
CA LEU A 136 -8.07 1.47 -11.73
C LEU A 136 -8.39 1.10 -13.18
N LYS A 137 -7.58 0.24 -13.81
CA LYS A 137 -7.86 -0.30 -15.14
C LYS A 137 -9.13 -1.16 -15.18
N ALA A 138 -9.34 -2.01 -14.18
CA ALA A 138 -10.44 -2.97 -14.18
C ALA A 138 -11.79 -2.36 -13.76
N GLU A 139 -11.75 -1.39 -12.86
CA GLU A 139 -12.93 -0.80 -12.23
C GLU A 139 -13.24 0.60 -12.78
N GLY A 140 -12.30 1.18 -13.53
CA GLY A 140 -12.41 2.51 -14.11
C GLY A 140 -12.61 3.56 -13.03
N ASN A 141 -13.60 4.42 -13.24
CA ASN A 141 -13.90 5.55 -12.38
C ASN A 141 -14.85 5.24 -11.21
N LYS A 142 -15.16 3.96 -10.95
CA LYS A 142 -16.19 3.56 -9.98
C LYS A 142 -15.75 3.67 -8.51
N ASP A 143 -14.45 3.56 -8.24
CA ASP A 143 -13.91 3.72 -6.88
C ASP A 143 -13.34 5.13 -6.70
N GLU A 144 -14.19 6.04 -6.22
CA GLU A 144 -13.80 7.42 -5.93
C GLU A 144 -12.67 7.50 -4.88
N ARG A 145 -12.60 6.52 -3.95
CA ARG A 145 -11.59 6.52 -2.88
C ARG A 145 -10.18 6.28 -3.40
N MET A 146 -10.03 5.56 -4.52
CA MET A 146 -8.72 5.45 -5.17
C MET A 146 -8.25 6.77 -5.77
N LYS A 147 -9.18 7.63 -6.21
CA LYS A 147 -8.85 8.97 -6.72
C LYS A 147 -8.47 9.93 -5.61
N ASP A 148 -8.95 9.71 -4.39
CA ASP A 148 -8.53 10.51 -3.24
C ASP A 148 -7.00 10.46 -3.03
N ILE A 149 -6.37 9.31 -3.33
CA ILE A 149 -4.90 9.21 -3.28
C ILE A 149 -4.27 10.23 -4.23
N LEU A 150 -4.84 10.48 -5.40
CA LEU A 150 -4.32 11.47 -6.37
C LEU A 150 -4.48 12.91 -5.88
N SER A 151 -5.35 13.16 -4.90
CA SER A 151 -5.53 14.48 -4.28
C SER A 151 -4.47 14.81 -3.23
N PHE A 152 -3.65 13.84 -2.81
CA PHE A 152 -2.63 14.05 -1.79
C PHE A 152 -1.39 14.75 -2.35
N ARG A 153 -0.70 15.49 -1.48
CA ARG A 153 0.64 16.02 -1.76
C ARG A 153 1.66 14.86 -1.79
N PRO A 154 2.71 14.95 -2.62
CA PRO A 154 3.10 16.11 -3.42
C PRO A 154 2.37 16.23 -4.77
N PHE A 155 1.59 15.24 -5.22
CA PHE A 155 1.00 15.26 -6.57
C PHE A 155 -0.24 16.16 -6.74
N ALA A 156 -0.98 16.49 -5.67
CA ALA A 156 -2.27 17.19 -5.69
C ALA A 156 -2.48 18.16 -6.89
N PRO A 157 -3.54 17.98 -7.72
CA PRO A 157 -3.75 18.75 -8.94
C PRO A 157 -3.70 20.27 -8.71
N GLY A 158 -3.02 20.99 -9.61
CA GLY A 158 -2.86 22.44 -9.52
C GLY A 158 -1.89 22.93 -8.43
N GLY A 159 -1.33 22.02 -7.62
CA GLY A 159 -0.25 22.31 -6.68
C GLY A 159 1.12 22.35 -7.35
N LYS A 160 2.13 22.89 -6.64
CA LYS A 160 3.55 22.88 -7.05
C LYS A 160 4.38 21.80 -6.33
N GLY A 161 3.71 20.83 -5.71
CA GLY A 161 4.33 19.93 -4.74
C GLY A 161 5.41 19.03 -5.34
N LEU A 162 5.21 18.56 -6.58
CA LEU A 162 6.23 17.78 -7.28
C LEU A 162 7.41 18.64 -7.75
N GLU A 163 7.16 19.86 -8.22
CA GLU A 163 8.22 20.79 -8.61
C GLU A 163 9.08 21.18 -7.41
N ASP A 164 8.44 21.50 -6.29
CA ASP A 164 9.11 21.83 -5.04
C ASP A 164 9.91 20.62 -4.52
N PHE A 165 9.33 19.42 -4.53
CA PHE A 165 10.04 18.19 -4.18
C PHE A 165 11.26 17.95 -5.07
N SER A 166 11.11 18.14 -6.39
CA SER A 166 12.22 17.99 -7.34
C SER A 166 13.33 18.99 -7.10
N ARG A 167 13.02 20.22 -6.68
CA ARG A 167 14.01 21.25 -6.33
C ARG A 167 14.74 20.93 -5.03
N GLN A 168 14.01 20.41 -4.04
CA GLN A 168 14.57 20.07 -2.73
C GLN A 168 15.42 18.80 -2.77
N ASN A 169 14.99 17.76 -3.49
CA ASN A 169 15.69 16.48 -3.56
C ASN A 169 15.58 15.83 -4.94
N LYS A 170 16.38 16.33 -5.88
CA LYS A 170 16.40 15.86 -7.26
C LYS A 170 16.69 14.35 -7.38
N LYS A 171 17.68 13.84 -6.63
CA LYS A 171 18.04 12.42 -6.70
C LYS A 171 16.86 11.53 -6.30
N LEU A 172 16.20 11.85 -5.18
CA LEU A 172 15.06 11.06 -4.71
C LEU A 172 13.87 11.15 -5.67
N PHE A 173 13.65 12.33 -6.26
CA PHE A 173 12.63 12.53 -7.30
C PHE A 173 12.88 11.65 -8.53
N ASP A 174 14.12 11.59 -9.00
CA ASP A 174 14.52 10.77 -10.14
C ASP A 174 14.37 9.27 -9.81
N ASP A 175 14.81 8.85 -8.63
CA ASP A 175 14.65 7.47 -8.13
C ASP A 175 13.16 7.05 -8.07
N PHE A 176 12.29 7.93 -7.54
CA PHE A 176 10.85 7.67 -7.45
C PHE A 176 10.23 7.65 -8.86
N SER A 177 10.59 8.59 -9.72
CA SER A 177 10.10 8.62 -11.10
C SER A 177 10.44 7.32 -11.85
N MET A 178 11.64 6.77 -11.64
CA MET A 178 12.03 5.47 -12.20
C MET A 178 11.15 4.33 -11.68
N LEU A 179 10.91 4.25 -10.37
CA LEU A 179 10.06 3.21 -9.77
C LEU A 179 8.60 3.30 -10.27
N ALA A 180 8.08 4.52 -10.46
CA ALA A 180 6.75 4.75 -11.01
C ALA A 180 6.66 4.27 -12.45
N PHE A 181 7.69 4.61 -13.25
CA PHE A 181 7.81 4.14 -14.63
C PHE A 181 7.89 2.61 -14.71
N ALA A 182 8.66 1.97 -13.81
CA ALA A 182 8.76 0.52 -13.73
C ALA A 182 7.40 -0.12 -13.42
N ALA A 183 6.67 0.38 -12.42
CA ALA A 183 5.33 -0.10 -12.09
C ALA A 183 4.37 0.02 -13.30
N TRP A 184 4.37 1.17 -13.97
CA TRP A 184 3.56 1.42 -15.16
C TRP A 184 3.89 0.43 -16.30
N LYS A 185 5.18 0.25 -16.62
CA LYS A 185 5.64 -0.72 -17.63
C LYS A 185 5.26 -2.14 -17.27
N TYR A 186 5.44 -2.55 -16.01
CA TYR A 186 5.07 -3.88 -15.54
C TYR A 186 3.57 -4.17 -15.62
N THR A 187 2.72 -3.14 -15.50
CA THR A 187 1.27 -3.27 -15.71
C THR A 187 0.84 -3.28 -17.18
N GLY A 188 1.80 -3.23 -18.12
CA GLY A 188 1.52 -3.27 -19.55
C GLY A 188 0.92 -1.96 -20.07
N GLU A 189 1.40 -0.83 -19.57
CA GLU A 189 1.08 0.52 -20.08
C GLU A 189 -0.45 0.72 -20.21
N PRO A 190 -1.19 0.58 -19.09
CA PRO A 190 -2.64 0.44 -19.13
C PRO A 190 -3.28 1.69 -19.71
N LYS A 191 -4.19 1.52 -20.68
CA LYS A 191 -5.06 2.62 -21.15
C LYS A 191 -6.23 2.76 -20.18
N ILE A 192 -6.39 3.94 -19.61
CA ILE A 192 -7.46 4.26 -18.65
C ILE A 192 -8.17 5.49 -19.18
N GLU A 193 -9.49 5.41 -19.29
CA GLU A 193 -10.30 6.46 -19.90
C GLU A 193 -10.18 7.78 -19.12
N GLY A 194 -9.87 8.86 -19.84
CA GLY A 194 -9.82 10.22 -19.28
C GLY A 194 -8.59 10.53 -18.41
N VAL A 195 -7.60 9.63 -18.31
CA VAL A 195 -6.38 9.87 -17.52
C VAL A 195 -5.12 9.40 -18.24
N ASP A 196 -4.02 10.13 -18.07
CA ASP A 196 -2.69 9.63 -18.45
C ASP A 196 -2.18 8.65 -17.39
N SER A 197 -2.16 7.35 -17.74
CA SER A 197 -1.79 6.29 -16.80
C SER A 197 -0.34 6.35 -16.34
N HIS A 198 0.56 6.96 -17.11
CA HIS A 198 1.94 7.17 -16.68
C HIS A 198 2.01 8.24 -15.59
N THR A 199 1.32 9.37 -15.79
CA THR A 199 1.17 10.41 -14.77
C THR A 199 0.50 9.88 -13.51
N VAL A 200 -0.55 9.05 -13.65
CA VAL A 200 -1.22 8.40 -12.50
C VAL A 200 -0.29 7.45 -11.75
N ALA A 201 0.55 6.68 -12.45
CA ALA A 201 1.55 5.83 -11.80
C ALA A 201 2.53 6.65 -10.96
N LYS A 202 2.97 7.79 -11.50
CA LYS A 202 3.82 8.74 -10.77
C LYS A 202 3.10 9.33 -9.56
N ALA A 203 1.85 9.76 -9.72
CA ALA A 203 1.03 10.26 -8.63
C ALA A 203 0.90 9.26 -7.48
N PHE A 204 0.49 8.02 -7.79
CA PHE A 204 0.38 6.97 -6.80
C PHE A 204 1.69 6.70 -6.09
N LEU A 205 2.79 6.59 -6.84
CA LEU A 205 4.07 6.28 -6.21
C LEU A 205 4.51 7.37 -5.23
N PHE A 206 4.43 8.65 -5.63
CA PHE A 206 4.83 9.77 -4.77
C PHE A 206 3.90 9.96 -3.56
N ASN A 207 2.60 9.70 -3.71
CA ASN A 207 1.63 9.88 -2.63
C ASN A 207 1.55 8.68 -1.68
N VAL A 208 1.84 7.46 -2.16
CA VAL A 208 1.95 6.26 -1.31
C VAL A 208 3.30 6.24 -0.58
N ARG A 209 4.36 6.71 -1.23
CA ARG A 209 5.72 6.72 -0.67
C ARG A 209 6.05 8.07 -0.03
N ILE A 210 5.28 8.48 0.98
CA ILE A 210 5.68 9.60 1.83
C ILE A 210 6.53 9.05 2.98
N ARG A 211 7.85 8.96 2.74
CA ARG A 211 8.79 9.16 3.85
C ARG A 211 8.90 10.66 4.02
N SER A 212 8.47 11.18 5.15
CA SER A 212 8.76 12.57 5.53
C SER A 212 10.26 12.83 5.34
N PRO A 213 10.67 13.90 4.63
CA PRO A 213 12.04 14.35 4.68
C PRO A 213 12.29 14.86 6.11
N GLY A 214 12.86 13.99 6.94
CA GLY A 214 12.85 14.12 8.40
C GLY A 214 11.95 13.06 9.00
N GLY A 215 12.55 11.96 9.44
CA GLY A 215 11.80 10.91 10.14
C GLY A 215 10.98 11.52 11.27
N PHE A 216 9.72 11.14 11.37
CA PHE A 216 9.02 11.20 12.65
C PHE A 216 9.38 9.91 13.39
N VAL A 217 10.50 9.99 14.10
CA VAL A 217 10.63 9.59 15.51
C VAL A 217 11.20 10.80 16.23
#